data_AF-A0A1J3FFT9-F1
#
_entry.id   AF-A0A1J3FFT9-F1
#
_cell.length_a   1.000
_cell.length_b   1.000
_cell.length_c   1.000
_cell.angle_alpha   90.00
_cell.angle_beta   90.00
_cell.angle_gamma   90.00
#
_symmetry.space_group_name_H-M   'P 1'
#
loop_
_entity.id
_entity.type
_entity.pdbx_description
1 polymer ?
#
loop_
_entity_poly.entity_id
_entity_poly.type
_entity_poly.pdbx_seq_one_letter_code
_entity_poly.pdbx_strand_id
1 'polypeptide(L)'
;HRCTCLVGFHGDAFTRGGCRSGISFKAKIGIGIASILFGLVVVGVLLCLISRRRKTFNNRRKQNLKALVPLKQYSYAEVKTITKSFAEVVGKGGFGTVYRGTLCDG
;
A
#
# COMPACT_ATOMS: atom_id res chain seq x y z
N HIS A 1 23.76 -19.94 -55.16
CA HIS A 1 22.63 -20.71 -54.60
C HIS A 1 21.99 -19.93 -53.46
N ARG A 2 20.65 -19.78 -53.40
CA ARG A 2 19.94 -19.18 -52.26
C ARG A 2 19.48 -20.30 -51.33
N CYS A 3 19.90 -20.27 -50.07
CA CYS A 3 19.38 -21.15 -49.02
C CYS A 3 18.28 -20.39 -48.26
N THR A 4 17.10 -20.99 -48.13
CA THR A 4 15.98 -20.45 -47.36
C THR A 4 15.42 -21.54 -46.46
N CYS A 5 14.88 -21.18 -45.30
CA CYS A 5 14.19 -22.13 -44.43
C CYS A 5 12.92 -22.69 -45.10
N LEU A 6 12.54 -23.91 -44.72
CA LEU A 6 11.27 -24.53 -45.13
C LEU A 6 10.07 -23.70 -44.66
N VAL A 7 8.95 -23.80 -45.38
CA VAL A 7 7.69 -23.11 -45.05
C VAL A 7 7.28 -23.44 -43.60
N GLY A 8 7.11 -22.41 -42.78
CA GLY A 8 6.78 -22.54 -41.34
C GLY A 8 7.97 -22.50 -40.38
N PHE A 9 9.20 -22.48 -40.90
CA PHE A 9 10.42 -22.27 -40.14
C PHE A 9 10.95 -20.85 -40.36
N HIS A 10 11.60 -20.29 -39.34
CA HIS A 10 12.24 -18.98 -39.40
C HIS A 10 13.64 -19.06 -38.79
N GLY A 11 14.56 -18.21 -39.28
CA GLY A 11 15.93 -18.14 -38.81
C GLY A 11 16.93 -18.11 -39.96
N ASP A 12 18.19 -18.44 -39.67
CA ASP A 12 19.29 -18.38 -40.63
C ASP A 12 19.49 -19.73 -41.33
N ALA A 13 19.27 -19.77 -42.64
CA ALA A 13 19.41 -20.98 -43.45
C ALA A 13 20.87 -21.31 -43.80
N PHE A 14 21.83 -20.42 -43.54
CA PHE A 14 23.26 -20.66 -43.76
C PHE A 14 23.95 -21.37 -42.59
N THR A 15 23.36 -21.28 -41.40
CA THR A 15 23.89 -21.92 -40.19
C THR A 15 23.27 -23.30 -39.98
N ARG A 16 24.11 -24.30 -39.66
CA ARG A 16 23.62 -25.66 -39.30
C ARG A 16 22.71 -25.58 -38.08
N GLY A 17 21.42 -25.90 -38.25
CA GLY A 17 20.39 -25.77 -37.19
C GLY A 17 19.85 -24.35 -36.98
N GLY A 18 20.12 -23.42 -37.91
CA GLY A 18 19.68 -22.03 -37.80
C GLY A 18 18.20 -21.79 -38.10
N CYS A 19 17.50 -22.75 -38.73
CA CYS A 19 16.04 -22.70 -38.93
C CYS A 19 15.31 -23.31 -37.74
N ARG A 20 14.42 -22.53 -37.09
CA ARG A 20 13.58 -22.97 -35.97
C ARG A 20 12.11 -22.92 -36.32
N SER A 21 11.32 -23.86 -35.79
CA SER A 21 9.87 -23.83 -35.91
C SER A 21 9.28 -22.77 -35.00
N GLY A 22 8.28 -22.04 -35.51
CA GLY A 22 7.54 -21.08 -34.70
C GLY A 22 6.79 -21.76 -33.55
N ILE A 23 6.66 -21.06 -32.42
CA ILE A 23 5.87 -21.55 -31.28
C ILE A 23 4.41 -21.72 -31.72
N SER A 24 3.84 -22.91 -31.50
CA SER A 24 2.44 -23.22 -31.84
C SER A 24 1.47 -22.26 -31.15
N PHE A 25 0.35 -21.94 -31.80
CA PHE A 25 -0.69 -21.06 -31.25
C PHE A 25 -1.19 -21.53 -29.88
N LYS A 26 -1.32 -22.85 -29.69
CA LYS A 26 -1.70 -23.47 -28.40
C LYS A 26 -0.66 -23.18 -27.30
N ALA A 27 0.63 -23.20 -27.65
CA ALA A 27 1.71 -22.91 -26.71
C ALA A 27 1.79 -21.40 -26.37
N LYS A 28 1.47 -20.51 -27.31
CA LYS A 28 1.37 -19.06 -27.05
C LYS A 28 0.28 -18.72 -26.02
N ILE A 29 -0.88 -19.36 -26.13
CA ILE A 29 -1.98 -19.19 -25.16
C ILE A 29 -1.56 -19.65 -23.77
N GLY A 30 -0.88 -20.79 -23.66
CA GLY A 30 -0.39 -21.32 -22.38
C GLY A 30 0.58 -20.37 -21.67
N ILE A 31 1.51 -19.75 -22.41
CA ILE A 31 2.46 -18.77 -21.85
C ILE A 31 1.73 -17.52 -21.33
N GLY A 32 0.71 -17.06 -22.06
CA GLY A 32 -0.10 -15.90 -21.65
C GLY A 32 -0.73 -16.11 -20.27
N ILE A 33 -1.40 -17.23 -20.05
CA ILE A 33 -2.09 -17.52 -18.78
C ILE A 33 -1.09 -17.63 -17.62
N ALA A 34 0.03 -18.32 -17.83
CA ALA A 34 1.06 -18.48 -16.80
C ALA A 34 1.67 -17.13 -16.39
N SER A 35 1.90 -16.23 -17.34
CA SER A 35 2.46 -14.90 -17.07
C SER A 35 1.54 -14.01 -16.22
N ILE A 36 0.22 -14.08 -16.46
CA ILE A 36 -0.79 -13.32 -15.70
C ILE A 36 -0.84 -13.80 -14.26
N LEU A 37 -0.92 -15.11 -14.05
CA LEU A 37 -0.95 -15.70 -12.70
C LEU A 37 0.31 -15.36 -11.92
N PHE A 38 1.49 -15.47 -12.56
CA PHE A 38 2.76 -15.11 -11.95
C PHE A 38 2.81 -13.62 -11.59
N GLY A 39 2.36 -12.74 -12.49
CA GLY A 39 2.27 -11.30 -12.24
C GLY A 39 1.39 -10.96 -11.04
N LEU A 40 0.20 -11.58 -10.93
CA LEU A 40 -0.69 -11.36 -9.80
C LEU A 40 -0.09 -11.81 -8.47
N VAL A 41 0.58 -12.96 -8.45
CA VAL A 41 1.27 -13.47 -7.25
C VAL A 41 2.39 -12.50 -6.83
N VAL A 42 3.22 -12.06 -7.76
CA VAL A 42 4.31 -11.11 -7.47
C VAL A 42 3.77 -9.79 -6.94
N VAL A 43 2.76 -9.21 -7.59
CA VAL A 43 2.12 -7.97 -7.13
C VAL A 43 1.50 -8.15 -5.74
N GLY A 44 0.79 -9.25 -5.50
CA GLY A 44 0.22 -9.58 -4.20
C GLY A 44 1.28 -9.68 -3.10
N VAL A 45 2.41 -10.34 -3.38
CA VAL A 45 3.54 -10.45 -2.44
C VAL A 45 4.16 -9.08 -2.17
N LEU A 46 4.41 -8.27 -3.21
CA LEU A 46 4.96 -6.92 -3.05
C LEU A 46 4.05 -6.04 -2.20
N LEU A 47 2.74 -6.04 -2.46
CA LEU A 47 1.75 -5.31 -1.66
C LEU A 47 1.70 -5.83 -0.21
N CYS A 48 1.78 -7.14 0.00
CA CYS A 48 1.84 -7.75 1.33
C CYS A 48 3.10 -7.31 2.09
N LEU A 49 4.27 -7.28 1.44
CA LEU A 49 5.52 -6.83 2.05
C LEU A 49 5.49 -5.34 2.39
N ILE A 50 4.99 -4.50 1.47
CA ILE A 50 4.85 -3.05 1.69
C ILE A 50 3.84 -2.76 2.81
N SER A 51 2.69 -3.42 2.81
CA SER A 51 1.68 -3.24 3.87
C SER A 51 2.16 -3.71 5.23
N ARG A 52 2.88 -4.84 5.31
CA ARG A 52 3.54 -5.29 6.55
C ARG A 52 4.54 -4.27 7.08
N ARG A 53 5.39 -3.72 6.21
CA ARG A 53 6.35 -2.65 6.57
C ARG A 53 5.63 -1.41 7.09
N ARG A 54 4.57 -0.95 6.39
CA ARG A 54 3.78 0.21 6.79
C ARG A 54 3.04 -0.01 8.11
N LYS A 55 2.49 -1.20 8.35
CA LYS A 55 1.79 -1.52 9.60
C LYS A 55 2.72 -1.46 10.80
N THR A 56 3.92 -2.06 10.70
CA THR A 56 4.93 -2.02 11.76
C THR A 56 5.40 -0.59 12.03
N PHE A 57 5.68 0.20 10.99
CA PHE A 57 6.11 1.59 11.15
C PHE A 57 5.02 2.46 11.78
N ASN A 58 3.78 2.35 11.32
CA ASN A 58 2.67 3.12 11.88
C ASN A 58 2.40 2.74 13.34
N ASN A 59 2.47 1.45 13.68
CA ASN A 59 2.29 1.02 15.07
C ASN A 59 3.41 1.55 15.98
N ARG A 60 4.67 1.49 15.54
CA ARG A 60 5.79 2.11 16.26
C ARG A 60 5.63 3.61 16.40
N ARG A 61 5.20 4.33 15.37
CA ARG A 61 4.95 5.78 15.42
C ARG A 61 3.83 6.11 16.40
N LYS A 62 2.74 5.33 16.41
CA LYS A 62 1.63 5.49 17.37
C LYS A 62 2.07 5.23 18.81
N GLN A 63 2.93 4.23 19.04
CA GLN A 63 3.53 3.96 20.36
C GLN A 63 4.50 5.07 20.79
N ASN A 64 5.38 5.53 19.91
CA ASN A 64 6.31 6.64 20.22
C ASN A 64 5.55 7.94 20.47
N LEU A 65 4.50 8.24 19.69
CA LEU A 65 3.66 9.43 19.92
C LEU A 65 2.96 9.37 21.29
N LYS A 66 2.48 8.18 21.69
CA LYS A 66 1.92 7.94 23.04
C LYS A 66 2.96 8.07 24.15
N ALA A 67 4.23 7.82 23.86
CA ALA A 67 5.33 7.89 24.84
C ALA A 67 5.94 9.29 24.97
N LEU A 68 6.13 10.02 23.85
CA LEU A 68 6.70 11.37 23.84
C LEU A 68 5.70 12.43 24.27
N VAL A 69 4.40 12.22 23.98
CA VAL A 69 3.36 13.11 24.46
C VAL A 69 2.33 12.26 25.20
N PRO A 70 2.29 12.32 26.55
CA PRO A 70 1.16 11.83 27.31
C PRO A 70 -0.03 12.78 27.09
N LEU A 71 -0.44 12.98 25.83
CA LEU A 71 -1.73 13.56 25.47
C LEU A 71 -2.76 12.56 25.96
N LYS A 72 -3.26 12.78 27.18
CA LYS A 72 -4.42 12.08 27.69
C LYS A 72 -5.55 12.38 26.70
N GLN A 73 -5.92 11.35 25.94
CA GLN A 73 -6.94 11.49 24.90
C GLN A 73 -8.28 11.54 25.60
N TYR A 74 -8.80 12.75 25.82
CA TYR A 74 -10.17 12.93 26.29
C TYR A 74 -11.11 12.79 25.10
N SER A 75 -12.08 11.90 25.25
CA SER A 75 -13.21 11.84 24.32
C SER A 75 -13.99 13.15 24.34
N TYR A 76 -14.73 13.43 23.26
CA TYR A 76 -15.62 14.61 23.23
C TYR A 76 -16.61 14.61 24.40
N ALA A 77 -17.10 13.43 24.78
CA ALA A 77 -17.97 13.27 25.94
C ALA A 77 -17.27 13.69 27.24
N GLU A 78 -16.02 13.28 27.45
CA GLU A 78 -15.23 13.74 28.61
C GLU A 78 -15.01 15.25 28.57
N VAL A 79 -14.59 15.82 27.43
CA VAL A 79 -14.40 17.27 27.31
C VAL A 79 -15.68 18.03 27.61
N LYS A 80 -16.83 17.53 27.14
CA LYS A 80 -18.14 18.10 27.45
C LYS A 80 -18.44 18.03 28.94
N THR A 81 -18.16 16.92 29.61
CA THR A 81 -18.35 16.78 31.06
C THR A 81 -17.43 17.71 31.84
N ILE A 82 -16.14 17.72 31.50
CA ILE A 82 -15.09 18.56 32.09
C ILE A 82 -15.49 20.04 32.01
N THR A 83 -16.01 20.47 30.86
CA THR A 83 -16.43 21.87 30.60
C THR A 83 -17.87 22.18 31.03
N LYS A 84 -18.55 21.24 31.70
CA LYS A 84 -19.97 21.35 32.08
C LYS A 84 -20.86 21.77 30.88
N SER A 85 -20.65 21.12 29.74
CA SER A 85 -21.25 21.45 28.45
C SER A 85 -20.90 22.84 27.94
N PHE A 86 -19.64 23.25 28.08
CA PHE A 86 -19.12 24.55 27.63
C PHE A 86 -19.86 25.74 28.27
N ALA A 87 -20.25 25.61 29.53
CA ALA A 87 -21.10 26.60 30.22
C ALA A 87 -20.36 27.90 30.58
N GLU A 88 -19.07 27.81 30.93
CA GLU A 88 -18.30 28.92 31.49
C GLU A 88 -17.22 29.37 30.50
N VAL A 89 -17.31 30.60 30.00
CA VAL A 89 -16.33 31.19 29.07
C VAL A 89 -15.30 31.99 29.86
N VAL A 90 -14.02 31.69 29.64
CA VAL A 90 -12.89 32.38 30.28
C VAL A 90 -12.37 33.51 29.39
N GLY A 91 -12.49 33.38 28.07
CA GLY A 91 -12.04 34.41 27.14
C GLY A 91 -12.47 34.16 25.71
N LYS A 92 -12.50 35.22 24.91
CA LYS A 92 -12.79 35.20 23.47
C LYS A 92 -11.74 36.03 22.73
N GLY A 93 -11.20 35.50 21.65
CA GLY A 93 -10.22 36.19 20.81
C GLY A 93 -10.00 35.51 19.47
N GLY A 94 -8.92 35.86 18.77
CA GLY A 94 -8.59 35.31 17.43
C GLY A 94 -8.34 33.80 17.38
N PHE A 95 -8.10 33.18 18.54
CA PHE A 95 -7.94 31.73 18.70
C PHE A 95 -9.26 30.98 18.98
N GLY A 96 -10.38 31.72 19.10
CA GLY A 96 -11.70 31.17 19.43
C GLY A 96 -12.19 31.50 20.85
N THR A 97 -13.23 30.78 21.29
CA THR A 97 -13.79 30.89 22.64
C THR A 97 -13.14 29.84 23.54
N VAL A 98 -12.56 30.28 24.65
CA VAL A 98 -11.93 29.42 25.66
C VAL A 98 -12.93 29.18 26.78
N TYR A 99 -13.15 27.91 27.12
CA TYR A 99 -14.08 27.49 28.17
C TYR A 99 -13.33 26.96 29.38
N ARG A 100 -13.89 27.19 30.57
CA ARG A 100 -13.36 26.61 31.80
C ARG A 100 -13.75 25.14 31.89
N GLY A 101 -12.82 24.32 32.35
CA GLY A 101 -13.05 22.91 32.61
C GLY A 101 -12.43 22.47 33.92
N THR A 102 -13.02 21.46 34.57
CA THR A 102 -12.47 20.85 35.78
C THR A 102 -12.22 19.37 35.51
N LEU A 103 -10.94 18.99 35.52
CA LEU A 103 -10.49 17.60 35.47
C LEU A 103 -10.62 17.00 36.87
N CYS A 104 -11.13 15.77 36.99
CA CYS A 104 -11.22 15.09 38.28
C CYS A 104 -9.85 14.61 38.79
N ASP A 105 -8.81 14.71 37.97
CA ASP A 105 -7.44 14.21 38.20
C ASP A 105 -6.46 15.24 38.80
N GLY A 106 -6.93 16.40 39.29
CA GLY A 106 -6.14 17.33 40.11
C GLY A 106 -6.36 18.81 39.78
#